data_AF-A0A0F7KA53-F1
#
_entry.id   AF-A0A0F7KA53-F1
#
_cell.length_a   1.000
_cell.length_b   1.000
_cell.length_c   1.000
_cell.angle_alpha   90.00
_cell.angle_beta   90.00
_cell.angle_gamma   90.00
#
_symmetry.space_group_name_H-M   'P 1'
#
loop_
_entity.id
_entity.type
_entity.pdbx_description
1 polymer ?
#
loop_
_entity_poly.entity_id
_entity_poly.type
_entity_poly.pdbx_seq_one_letter_code
_entity_poly.pdbx_strand_id
1 'polypeptide(L)'
;MKICKVSVILIVLASLTSCAHMHPHPMDMTQAIQNAKTPADHEALAKHYEATAREMQSKAQEYKKLLEKYDANAPHYGRQAQNLQSHTEALIHLHEQAAKANMDMADSHRKMAVEIK
;
A
#
# COMPACT_ATOMS: atom_id res chain seq x y z
N MET A 1 56.64 -28.34 5.35
CA MET A 1 56.49 -26.88 5.12
C MET A 1 55.49 -26.71 3.97
N LYS A 2 54.32 -26.09 4.05
CA LYS A 2 53.79 -25.04 4.92
C LYS A 2 52.31 -25.31 5.21
N ILE A 3 51.92 -24.92 6.41
CA ILE A 3 50.56 -24.86 6.94
C ILE A 3 49.98 -23.48 6.56
N CYS A 4 48.72 -23.41 6.11
CA CYS A 4 47.77 -22.31 6.33
C CYS A 4 46.38 -22.88 5.96
N LYS A 5 45.53 -23.31 6.90
CA LYS A 5 44.60 -22.47 7.70
C LYS A 5 43.96 -21.41 6.78
N VAL A 6 42.67 -21.41 6.49
CA VAL A 6 41.54 -21.29 7.42
C VAL A 6 40.25 -21.61 6.68
N SER A 7 39.41 -22.41 7.31
CA SER A 7 37.99 -22.62 7.01
C SER A 7 37.22 -21.29 6.99
N VAL A 8 36.46 -21.02 5.93
CA VAL A 8 35.22 -20.25 6.07
C VAL A 8 34.17 -20.90 5.17
N ILE A 9 33.47 -21.86 5.76
CA ILE A 9 32.12 -22.25 5.35
C ILE A 9 31.29 -20.97 5.48
N LEU A 10 30.98 -20.30 4.37
CA LEU A 10 30.00 -19.21 4.40
C LEU A 10 28.62 -19.84 4.34
N ILE A 11 28.15 -20.13 5.55
CA ILE A 11 26.81 -20.61 5.87
C ILE A 11 25.78 -19.63 5.29
N VAL A 12 24.82 -20.23 4.59
CA VAL A 12 23.50 -19.71 4.18
C VAL A 12 23.05 -18.56 5.07
N LEU A 13 23.14 -17.33 4.55
CA LEU A 13 22.63 -16.17 5.25
C LEU A 13 21.20 -15.88 4.79
N ALA A 14 20.30 -16.14 5.74
CA ALA A 14 19.01 -15.51 5.93
C ALA A 14 18.04 -15.63 4.76
N SER A 15 17.22 -16.68 4.85
CA SER A 15 15.77 -16.63 4.65
C SER A 15 15.26 -15.24 4.26
N LEU A 16 14.78 -15.12 3.03
CA LEU A 16 13.84 -14.07 2.65
C LEU A 16 12.79 -14.01 3.75
N THR A 17 12.84 -12.95 4.56
CA THR A 17 11.75 -12.58 5.42
C THR A 17 10.55 -12.53 4.51
N SER A 18 9.68 -13.52 4.68
CA SER A 18 8.34 -13.53 4.12
C SER A 18 7.85 -12.10 4.20
N CYS A 19 7.62 -11.47 3.05
CA CYS A 19 6.65 -10.40 2.99
C CYS A 19 5.35 -11.07 3.41
N ALA A 20 5.14 -11.21 4.72
CA ALA A 20 3.84 -11.28 5.30
C ALA A 20 3.24 -9.93 4.94
N HIS A 21 2.74 -9.84 3.71
CA HIS A 21 1.55 -9.09 3.40
C HIS A 21 0.56 -9.63 4.43
N MET A 22 0.53 -9.02 5.61
CA MET A 22 -0.61 -9.09 6.49
C MET A 22 -1.70 -8.37 5.73
N HIS A 23 -2.19 -9.01 4.67
CA HIS A 23 -3.46 -8.65 4.11
C HIS A 23 -4.42 -9.01 5.24
N PRO A 24 -5.01 -8.02 5.93
CA PRO A 24 -5.98 -8.32 6.97
C PRO A 24 -6.98 -9.31 6.37
N HIS A 25 -7.39 -10.33 7.13
CA HIS A 25 -8.47 -11.20 6.66
C HIS A 25 -9.58 -10.32 6.05
N PRO A 26 -10.03 -10.63 4.82
CA PRO A 26 -10.94 -9.73 4.11
C PRO A 26 -12.16 -9.48 4.99
N MET A 27 -12.29 -8.22 5.43
CA MET A 27 -13.44 -7.76 6.19
C MET A 27 -14.56 -7.53 5.20
N ASP A 28 -15.72 -8.13 5.42
CA ASP A 28 -16.92 -7.73 4.69
C ASP A 28 -17.29 -6.31 5.17
N MET A 29 -16.84 -5.31 4.42
CA MET A 29 -17.04 -3.91 4.77
C MET A 29 -18.53 -3.53 4.84
N THR A 30 -19.38 -4.16 4.03
CA THR A 30 -20.82 -3.87 4.06
C THR A 30 -21.40 -4.31 5.40
N GLN A 31 -21.13 -5.55 5.80
CA GLN A 31 -21.59 -6.07 7.08
C GLN A 31 -20.94 -5.35 8.26
N ALA A 32 -19.65 -5.05 8.18
CA ALA A 32 -18.92 -4.38 9.26
C ALA A 32 -19.45 -2.96 9.51
N ILE A 33 -19.74 -2.19 8.46
CA ILE A 33 -20.34 -0.86 8.58
C ILE A 33 -21.76 -0.95 9.15
N GLN A 34 -22.58 -1.88 8.66
CA GLN A 34 -23.96 -2.05 9.13
C GLN A 34 -24.07 -2.48 10.59
N ASN A 35 -23.11 -3.27 11.06
CA ASN A 35 -23.13 -3.84 12.41
C ASN A 35 -22.34 -3.02 13.44
N ALA A 36 -21.61 -1.98 13.04
CA ALA A 36 -20.83 -1.17 13.96
C ALA A 36 -21.73 -0.39 14.92
N LYS A 37 -21.66 -0.73 16.22
CA LYS A 37 -22.51 -0.15 17.27
C LYS A 37 -21.72 0.32 18.48
N THR A 38 -20.52 -0.19 18.65
CA THR A 38 -19.65 0.11 19.80
C THR A 38 -18.48 1.00 19.37
N PRO A 39 -17.85 1.71 20.32
CA PRO A 39 -16.61 2.42 20.03
C PRO A 39 -15.54 1.52 19.40
N ALA A 40 -15.43 0.27 19.87
CA ALA A 40 -14.48 -0.71 19.35
C ALA A 40 -14.74 -1.09 17.88
N ASP A 41 -16.02 -1.20 17.48
CA ASP A 41 -16.37 -1.51 16.08
C ASP A 41 -15.95 -0.38 15.15
N HIS A 42 -16.23 0.87 15.53
CA HIS A 42 -15.83 2.02 14.74
C HIS A 42 -14.31 2.22 14.75
N GLU A 43 -13.61 1.94 15.85
CA GLU A 43 -12.14 1.92 15.87
C GLU A 43 -11.57 0.86 14.92
N ALA A 44 -12.20 -0.31 14.81
CA ALA A 44 -11.79 -1.36 13.88
C ALA A 44 -11.98 -0.91 12.41
N LEU A 45 -13.13 -0.30 12.09
CA LEU A 45 -13.38 0.27 10.76
C LEU A 45 -12.39 1.38 10.43
N ALA A 46 -12.09 2.27 11.39
CA ALA A 46 -11.10 3.33 11.20
C ALA A 46 -9.73 2.75 10.84
N LYS A 47 -9.24 1.76 11.61
CA LYS A 47 -7.95 1.10 11.35
C LYS A 47 -7.91 0.43 9.98
N HIS A 48 -9.01 -0.19 9.55
CA HIS A 48 -9.11 -0.80 8.22
C HIS A 48 -8.97 0.27 7.13
N TYR A 49 -9.78 1.32 7.19
CA TYR A 49 -9.73 2.41 6.22
C TYR A 49 -8.36 3.10 6.17
N GLU A 50 -7.69 3.29 7.30
CA GLU A 50 -6.32 3.80 7.30
C GLU A 50 -5.31 2.87 6.62
N ALA A 51 -5.45 1.56 6.84
CA ALA A 51 -4.59 0.59 6.18
C ALA A 51 -4.79 0.64 4.66
N THR A 52 -6.06 0.66 4.20
CA THR A 52 -6.38 0.84 2.79
C THR A 52 -5.85 2.17 2.24
N ALA A 53 -5.94 3.26 3.01
CA ALA A 53 -5.38 4.56 2.61
C ALA A 53 -3.86 4.49 2.37
N ARG A 54 -3.13 3.83 3.29
CA ARG A 54 -1.67 3.62 3.16
C ARG A 54 -1.32 2.76 1.95
N GLU A 55 -2.11 1.72 1.68
CA GLU A 55 -1.93 0.87 0.49
C GLU A 55 -2.14 1.68 -0.80
N MET A 56 -3.19 2.51 -0.87
CA MET A 56 -3.43 3.37 -2.02
C MET A 56 -2.32 4.39 -2.20
N GLN A 57 -1.80 4.97 -1.11
CA GLN A 57 -0.66 5.87 -1.17
C GLN A 57 0.60 5.15 -1.70
N SER A 58 0.87 3.91 -1.26
CA SER A 58 1.97 3.11 -1.79
C SER A 58 1.85 2.90 -3.30
N LYS A 59 0.66 2.51 -3.78
CA LYS A 59 0.38 2.34 -5.21
C LYS A 59 0.59 3.63 -6.00
N ALA A 60 0.12 4.78 -5.48
CA ALA A 60 0.37 6.07 -6.12
C ALA A 60 1.89 6.36 -6.26
N GLN A 61 2.68 6.04 -5.24
CA GLN A 61 4.14 6.21 -5.30
C GLN A 61 4.82 5.25 -6.30
N GLU A 62 4.32 4.02 -6.42
CA GLU A 62 4.78 3.08 -7.44
C GLU A 62 4.50 3.60 -8.86
N TYR A 63 3.30 4.13 -9.09
CA TYR A 63 2.94 4.72 -10.38
C TYR A 63 3.71 6.01 -10.68
N LYS A 64 4.04 6.83 -9.67
CA LYS A 64 4.95 8.00 -9.86
C LYS A 64 6.32 7.56 -10.39
N LYS A 65 6.91 6.53 -9.79
CA LYS A 65 8.18 5.94 -10.28
C LYS A 65 8.05 5.34 -11.68
N LEU A 66 6.88 4.80 -12.02
CA LEU A 66 6.63 4.28 -13.36
C LEU A 66 6.51 5.41 -14.40
N LEU A 67 5.81 6.50 -14.06
CA LEU A 67 5.69 7.68 -14.89
C LEU A 67 7.07 8.28 -15.17
N GLU A 68 7.92 8.44 -14.15
CA GLU A 68 9.31 8.89 -14.31
C GLU A 68 10.09 8.04 -15.32
N LYS A 69 9.88 6.71 -15.33
CA LYS A 69 10.52 5.83 -16.32
C LYS A 69 10.00 6.05 -17.72
N TYR A 70 8.68 6.25 -17.88
CA TYR A 70 8.07 6.54 -19.17
C TYR A 70 8.53 7.90 -19.71
N ASP A 71 8.64 8.91 -18.86
CA ASP A 71 9.14 10.24 -19.22
C ASP A 71 10.61 10.18 -19.64
N ALA A 72 11.46 9.52 -18.85
CA ALA A 72 12.89 9.43 -19.13
C ALA A 72 13.20 8.60 -20.39
N ASN A 73 12.34 7.66 -20.76
CA ASN A 73 12.55 6.75 -21.89
C ASN A 73 11.49 6.89 -22.98
N ALA A 74 10.81 8.03 -23.09
CA ALA A 74 9.74 8.25 -24.08
C ALA A 74 10.12 7.83 -25.52
N PRO A 75 11.35 8.08 -26.04
CA PRO A 75 11.74 7.62 -27.37
C PRO A 75 11.72 6.09 -27.54
N HIS A 76 11.97 5.32 -26.47
CA HIS A 76 11.91 3.86 -26.50
C HIS A 76 10.49 3.33 -26.76
N TYR A 77 9.48 4.04 -26.28
CA TYR A 77 8.06 3.68 -26.45
C TYR A 77 7.42 4.28 -27.70
N GLY A 78 8.11 5.21 -28.37
CA GLY A 78 7.64 5.86 -29.59
C GLY A 78 6.25 6.48 -29.43
N ARG A 79 5.34 6.18 -30.36
CA ARG A 79 3.96 6.73 -30.34
C ARG A 79 3.13 6.31 -29.12
N GLN A 80 3.52 5.25 -28.41
CA GLN A 80 2.78 4.78 -27.24
C GLN A 80 3.11 5.55 -25.96
N ALA A 81 4.22 6.30 -25.94
CA ALA A 81 4.71 7.01 -24.75
C ALA A 81 3.62 7.88 -24.13
N GLN A 82 2.94 8.70 -24.94
CA GLN A 82 1.90 9.61 -24.46
C GLN A 82 0.71 8.88 -23.81
N ASN A 83 0.30 7.74 -24.36
CA ASN A 83 -0.79 6.94 -23.79
C ASN A 83 -0.37 6.30 -22.46
N LEU A 84 0.88 5.81 -22.37
CA LEU A 84 1.42 5.25 -21.14
C LEU A 84 1.54 6.30 -20.04
N GLN A 85 2.03 7.49 -20.37
CA GLN A 85 2.15 8.63 -19.46
C GLN A 85 0.78 9.05 -18.92
N SER A 86 -0.16 9.40 -19.81
CA SER A 86 -1.50 9.84 -19.43
C SER A 86 -2.29 8.79 -18.65
N HIS A 87 -2.16 7.50 -19.01
CA HIS A 87 -2.77 6.42 -18.23
C HIS A 87 -2.17 6.33 -16.83
N THR A 88 -0.85 6.45 -16.71
CA THR A 88 -0.16 6.38 -15.42
C THR A 88 -0.48 7.58 -14.53
N GLU A 89 -0.57 8.79 -15.10
CA GLU A 89 -1.05 9.99 -14.41
C GLU A 89 -2.47 9.79 -13.86
N ALA A 90 -3.37 9.22 -14.66
CA ALA A 90 -4.73 8.91 -14.21
C ALA A 90 -4.73 7.91 -13.05
N LEU A 91 -3.87 6.89 -13.08
CA LEU A 91 -3.71 5.93 -11.98
C LEU A 91 -3.16 6.59 -10.71
N ILE A 92 -2.20 7.50 -10.83
CA ILE A 92 -1.67 8.28 -9.69
C ILE A 92 -2.82 9.06 -9.05
N HIS A 93 -3.56 9.83 -9.84
CA HIS A 93 -4.68 10.63 -9.33
C HIS A 93 -5.77 9.78 -8.70
N LEU A 94 -6.15 8.67 -9.32
CA LEU A 94 -7.15 7.74 -8.79
C LEU A 94 -6.74 7.21 -7.41
N HIS A 95 -5.49 6.77 -7.27
CA HIS A 95 -5.00 6.23 -6.02
C HIS A 95 -4.81 7.30 -4.94
N GLU A 96 -4.41 8.51 -5.29
CA GLU A 96 -4.36 9.63 -4.34
C GLU A 96 -5.75 10.01 -3.83
N GLN A 97 -6.74 10.08 -4.72
CA GLN A 97 -8.15 10.32 -4.33
C GLN A 97 -8.69 9.19 -3.46
N ALA A 98 -8.39 7.94 -3.80
CA ALA A 98 -8.78 6.79 -2.99
C ALA A 98 -8.11 6.84 -1.60
N ALA A 99 -6.82 7.17 -1.52
CA ALA A 99 -6.12 7.32 -0.25
C ALA A 99 -6.79 8.40 0.63
N LYS A 100 -7.12 9.55 0.04
CA LYS A 100 -7.82 10.62 0.74
C LYS A 100 -9.20 10.18 1.24
N ALA A 101 -10.02 9.60 0.36
CA ALA A 101 -11.36 9.16 0.73
C ALA A 101 -11.37 8.11 1.85
N ASN A 102 -10.40 7.17 1.82
CA ASN A 102 -10.24 6.20 2.90
C ASN A 102 -9.81 6.87 4.20
N MET A 103 -8.92 7.87 4.17
CA MET A 103 -8.55 8.62 5.37
C MET A 103 -9.74 9.40 5.95
N ASP A 104 -10.53 10.06 5.09
CA ASP A 104 -11.73 10.78 5.52
C ASP A 104 -12.75 9.83 6.20
N MET A 105 -12.90 8.61 5.68
CA MET A 105 -13.74 7.57 6.31
C MET A 105 -13.17 7.10 7.64
N ALA A 106 -11.85 6.92 7.74
CA ALA A 106 -11.22 6.56 8.99
C ALA A 106 -11.45 7.61 10.08
N ASP A 107 -11.31 8.89 9.74
CA ASP A 107 -11.54 10.00 10.66
C ASP A 107 -13.01 10.11 11.08
N SER A 108 -13.95 9.87 10.15
CA SER A 108 -15.38 9.78 10.45
C SER A 108 -15.67 8.69 11.48
N HIS A 109 -15.11 7.50 11.30
CA HIS A 109 -15.27 6.40 12.25
C HIS A 109 -14.62 6.68 13.62
N ARG A 110 -13.48 7.35 13.67
CA ARG A 110 -12.90 7.79 14.95
C ARG A 110 -13.81 8.75 15.70
N LYS A 111 -14.45 9.70 15.00
CA LYS A 111 -15.40 10.63 15.61
C LYS A 111 -16.59 9.87 16.20
N MET A 112 -17.19 8.96 15.43
CA MET A 112 -18.30 8.12 15.92
C MET A 112 -17.89 7.28 17.14
N ALA A 113 -16.67 6.74 17.17
CA ALA A 113 -16.16 6.00 18.32
C ALA A 113 -16.05 6.86 19.61
N VAL A 114 -15.76 8.16 19.46
CA VAL A 114 -15.71 9.10 20.59
C VAL A 114 -17.12 9.52 21.01
N GLU A 115 -18.03 9.73 20.07
CA GLU A 115 -19.41 10.20 20.32
C GLU A 115 -20.30 9.13 20.98
N ILE A 116 -20.00 7.84 20.77
CA ILE A 116 -20.77 6.72 21.37
C ILE A 116 -20.34 6.43 22.82
N LYS A 117 -19.20 6.96 23.27
CA LYS A 117 -18.74 6.78 24.67
C LYS A 117 -19.63 7.51 25.67
#